data_AF-A0A8K0CLS9-F1
#
_entry.id   AF-A0A8K0CLS9-F1
#
_cell.length_a   1.000
_cell.length_b   1.000
_cell.length_c   1.000
_cell.angle_alpha   90.00
_cell.angle_beta   90.00
_cell.angle_gamma   90.00
#
_symmetry.space_group_name_H-M   'P 1'
#
loop_
_entity.id
_entity.type
_entity.pdbx_description
1 polymer ?
#
loop_
_entity_poly.entity_id
_entity_poly.type
_entity_poly.pdbx_seq_one_letter_code
_entity_poly.pdbx_strand_id
1 'polypeptide(L)'
;ISTERFKQLAQEINKIFIHEDPSIYYLPYTRGVNGKVVAARGKLWSTYVHQRKIYREAGLIKKQITVEPSTSNDKRFVDISGEDEDSLIWLKNNSQPFEDVSQHWRKTTKLRLQLFKDETIADYFKKYPALRLQTGYILDPKFSSVDILIAGIKAEQQKTRELVKHLYSHNESQNVENDLHQFPNSNSANNDNFNHDLYLDEACELESPETHMKSIDFLSQINDFKSDILNFVFTMYNNSIVSRKFVQFVIRNIKKISCKGFIKVLNGFIRNRLSELIESVENLNLLEQMFNTVEHCFQDVNTEYKCTKLYEESGLLVSSKTIQIGEKMKPSRSNNDVVLKPVPPCIKMISLIDLFTNLLTSGELLNDMKTHYSELLKETNVISNFVQCNLWKSKVFNYDDKTVFPLILFFDNYEVGNALGSRAGKNKLGAVYVSLPSLPPHITSKLNNIFLFALFYSNDRKLFGNNIFSKLIEELQYLQDNGILVLNETVYFKVDLISGDNLGVHSIFGFTKSFSCTYSCRFCRVDKNRMHTMTTQDDDLMRSIDSYNHDVLVNNVTETGIKENCIWHNLSGFHVVDNFTVDIMHDLFEGV
;
A
#
# COMPACT_ATOMS: atom_id res chain seq x y z
N ILE A 1 -25.91 -1.05 26.97
CA ILE A 1 -25.74 -2.49 26.66
C ILE A 1 -25.31 -3.22 27.92
N SER A 2 -25.89 -4.39 28.21
CA SER A 2 -25.60 -5.17 29.42
C SER A 2 -24.35 -6.05 29.25
N THR A 3 -23.73 -6.46 30.36
CA THR A 3 -22.65 -7.45 30.39
C THR A 3 -23.05 -8.75 29.69
N GLU A 4 -24.30 -9.19 29.90
CA GLU A 4 -24.82 -10.42 29.30
C GLU A 4 -24.94 -10.32 27.78
N ARG A 5 -25.37 -9.16 27.27
CA ARG A 5 -25.42 -8.93 25.82
C ARG A 5 -24.03 -8.93 25.19
N PHE A 6 -23.01 -8.42 25.88
CA PHE A 6 -21.64 -8.49 25.38
C PHE A 6 -21.09 -9.92 25.32
N LYS A 7 -21.41 -10.77 26.32
CA LYS A 7 -21.03 -12.19 26.28
C LYS A 7 -21.72 -12.92 25.13
N GLN A 8 -23.01 -12.67 24.92
CA GLN A 8 -23.75 -13.24 23.79
C GLN A 8 -23.14 -12.83 22.45
N LEU A 9 -22.84 -11.54 22.25
CA LEU A 9 -22.20 -11.07 21.02
C LEU A 9 -20.81 -11.68 20.81
N ALA A 10 -20.01 -11.83 21.86
CA ALA A 10 -18.70 -12.50 21.75
C ALA A 10 -18.83 -13.97 21.33
N GLN A 11 -19.86 -14.67 21.81
CA GLN A 11 -20.16 -16.05 21.42
C GLN A 11 -20.72 -16.13 19.99
N GLU A 12 -21.60 -15.21 19.59
CA GLU A 12 -22.14 -15.12 18.23
C GLU A 12 -21.02 -14.87 17.21
N ILE A 13 -20.05 -14.00 17.53
CA ILE A 13 -18.87 -13.76 16.69
C ILE A 13 -18.00 -15.01 16.60
N ASN A 14 -17.78 -15.72 17.70
CA ASN A 14 -16.99 -16.94 17.70
C ASN A 14 -17.63 -18.08 16.87
N LYS A 15 -18.96 -18.13 16.76
CA LYS A 15 -19.64 -19.07 15.86
C LYS A 15 -19.30 -18.82 14.38
N ILE A 16 -18.94 -17.60 14.02
CA ILE A 16 -18.49 -17.23 12.68
C ILE A 16 -16.97 -17.42 12.55
N PHE A 17 -16.22 -17.11 13.61
CA PHE A 17 -14.75 -17.23 13.67
C PHE A 17 -14.33 -18.30 14.67
N ILE A 18 -14.44 -19.56 14.24
CA ILE A 18 -14.34 -20.77 15.07
C ILE A 18 -12.95 -20.95 15.73
N HIS A 19 -11.90 -20.35 15.15
CA HIS A 19 -10.51 -20.43 15.65
C HIS A 19 -10.11 -19.31 16.61
N GLU A 20 -10.99 -18.34 16.87
CA GLU A 20 -10.71 -17.25 17.81
C GLU A 20 -11.33 -17.53 19.19
N ASP A 21 -10.77 -16.96 20.25
CA ASP A 21 -11.34 -17.12 21.59
C ASP A 21 -12.34 -15.99 21.89
N PRO A 22 -13.57 -16.28 22.40
CA PRO A 22 -14.55 -15.25 22.77
C PRO A 22 -14.03 -14.17 23.72
N SER A 23 -13.03 -14.49 24.55
CA SER A 23 -12.37 -13.56 25.47
C SER A 23 -11.62 -12.43 24.77
N ILE A 24 -11.24 -12.60 23.49
CA ILE A 24 -10.68 -11.54 22.64
C ILE A 24 -11.71 -10.42 22.43
N TYR A 25 -13.00 -10.79 22.35
CA TYR A 25 -14.10 -9.89 22.06
C TYR A 25 -14.67 -9.26 23.32
N TYR A 26 -14.85 -10.04 24.39
CA TYR A 26 -15.31 -9.51 25.66
C TYR A 26 -14.88 -10.36 26.86
N LEU A 27 -14.19 -9.72 27.81
CA LEU A 27 -13.93 -10.21 29.16
C LEU A 27 -14.65 -9.29 30.14
N PRO A 28 -15.57 -9.82 30.98
CA PRO A 28 -16.31 -9.00 31.93
C PRO A 28 -15.41 -8.48 33.05
N TYR A 29 -15.89 -7.45 33.73
CA TYR A 29 -15.31 -6.99 34.99
C TYR A 29 -15.39 -8.11 36.04
N THR A 30 -14.29 -8.40 36.72
CA THR A 30 -14.26 -9.37 37.82
C THR A 30 -13.57 -8.78 39.06
N ARG A 31 -14.12 -9.08 40.24
CA ARG A 31 -13.49 -8.83 41.54
C ARG A 31 -13.02 -10.16 42.09
N GLY A 32 -11.70 -10.34 42.22
CA GLY A 32 -11.14 -11.52 42.86
C GLY A 32 -11.33 -11.50 44.38
N VAL A 33 -11.25 -12.68 45.01
CA VAL A 33 -11.41 -12.88 46.46
C VAL A 33 -10.38 -12.07 47.28
N ASN A 34 -9.23 -11.73 46.69
CA ASN A 34 -8.16 -10.95 47.32
C ASN A 34 -8.27 -9.42 47.07
N GLY A 35 -9.44 -8.92 46.66
CA GLY A 35 -9.66 -7.50 46.39
C GLY A 35 -9.05 -6.97 45.09
N LYS A 36 -8.37 -7.82 44.30
CA LYS A 36 -7.81 -7.45 43.00
C LYS A 36 -8.92 -7.30 41.96
N VAL A 37 -9.05 -6.09 41.42
CA VAL A 37 -10.07 -5.71 40.43
C VAL A 37 -9.51 -5.86 39.02
N VAL A 38 -10.18 -6.62 38.16
CA VAL A 38 -9.89 -6.68 36.73
C VAL A 38 -11.00 -5.96 35.98
N ALA A 39 -10.65 -4.85 35.33
CA ALA A 39 -11.58 -4.09 34.50
C ALA A 39 -12.05 -4.91 33.29
N ALA A 40 -13.26 -4.65 32.80
CA ALA A 40 -13.75 -5.24 31.56
C ALA A 40 -12.83 -4.88 30.38
N ARG A 41 -12.57 -5.85 29.50
CA ARG A 41 -11.64 -5.74 28.36
C ARG A 41 -12.20 -6.48 27.14
N GLY A 42 -11.55 -6.33 25.99
CA GLY A 42 -11.95 -6.96 24.73
C GLY A 42 -12.35 -5.95 23.66
N LYS A 43 -12.36 -6.40 22.39
CA LYS A 43 -12.63 -5.56 21.22
C LYS A 43 -14.01 -4.88 21.30
N LEU A 44 -15.06 -5.62 21.68
CA LEU A 44 -16.44 -5.08 21.79
C LEU A 44 -16.56 -4.01 22.87
N TRP A 45 -15.94 -4.25 24.04
CA TRP A 45 -15.95 -3.30 25.14
C TRP A 45 -15.19 -2.02 24.81
N SER A 46 -14.02 -2.15 24.18
CA SER A 46 -13.18 -1.02 23.79
C SER A 46 -13.89 -0.11 22.79
N THR A 47 -14.54 -0.71 21.78
CA THR A 47 -15.35 0.00 20.78
C THR A 47 -16.54 0.69 21.44
N TYR A 48 -17.26 0.01 22.34
CA TYR A 48 -18.39 0.60 23.05
C TYR A 48 -17.99 1.81 23.93
N VAL A 49 -16.90 1.70 24.69
CA VAL A 49 -16.42 2.80 25.54
C VAL A 49 -15.99 3.99 24.69
N HIS A 50 -15.30 3.75 23.57
CA HIS A 50 -14.91 4.79 22.64
C HIS A 50 -16.12 5.50 22.03
N GLN A 51 -17.09 4.72 21.54
CA GLN A 51 -18.32 5.27 20.95
C GLN A 51 -19.14 6.06 21.98
N ARG A 52 -19.24 5.57 23.21
CA ARG A 52 -19.95 6.26 24.29
C ARG A 52 -19.25 7.55 24.72
N LYS A 53 -17.91 7.62 24.62
CA LYS A 53 -17.14 8.85 24.84
C LYS A 53 -17.48 9.88 23.76
N ILE A 54 -17.45 9.48 22.50
CA ILE A 54 -17.84 10.32 21.35
C ILE A 54 -19.26 10.87 21.55
N TYR A 55 -20.21 10.03 21.95
CA TYR A 55 -21.59 10.47 22.20
C TYR A 55 -21.75 11.41 23.39
N ARG A 56 -20.86 11.36 24.38
CA ARG A 56 -20.84 12.33 25.49
C ARG A 56 -20.24 13.67 25.05
N GLU A 57 -19.17 13.64 24.27
CA GLU A 57 -18.53 14.84 23.71
C GLU A 57 -19.46 15.56 22.73
N ALA A 58 -20.29 14.81 22.01
CA ALA A 58 -21.34 15.32 21.13
C ALA A 58 -22.65 15.74 21.84
N GLY A 59 -22.72 15.64 23.18
CA GLY A 59 -23.92 16.02 23.94
C GLY A 59 -25.12 15.07 23.83
N LEU A 60 -25.01 13.98 23.05
CA LEU A 60 -26.07 12.99 22.83
C LEU A 60 -26.33 12.10 24.05
N ILE A 61 -25.34 11.96 24.94
CA ILE A 61 -25.48 11.30 26.23
C ILE A 61 -25.24 12.33 27.33
N LYS A 62 -26.29 12.63 28.11
CA LYS A 62 -26.20 13.52 29.27
C LYS A 62 -25.10 13.04 30.22
N LYS A 63 -24.19 13.94 30.58
CA LYS A 63 -23.27 13.76 31.72
C LYS A 63 -24.18 13.67 32.96
N GLN A 64 -23.99 12.68 33.84
CA GLN A 64 -24.64 12.72 35.14
C GLN A 64 -24.04 13.93 35.88
N ILE A 65 -24.79 15.03 35.88
CA ILE A 65 -24.54 16.22 36.68
C ILE A 65 -25.45 16.07 37.89
N THR A 66 -24.85 16.03 39.08
CA THR A 66 -25.55 16.19 40.34
C THR A 66 -26.24 17.56 40.33
N VAL A 67 -27.55 17.55 40.57
CA VAL A 67 -28.52 18.63 40.33
C VAL A 67 -28.19 19.91 41.11
N GLU A 68 -28.30 21.08 40.45
CA GLU A 68 -28.91 22.30 41.00
C GLU A 68 -29.74 23.01 39.90
N PRO A 69 -30.88 23.66 40.22
CA PRO A 69 -31.87 24.06 39.22
C PRO A 69 -31.74 25.53 38.80
N SER A 70 -31.93 25.81 37.51
CA SER A 70 -32.54 27.07 37.06
C SER A 70 -33.09 27.00 35.63
N THR A 71 -34.13 27.80 35.45
CA THR A 71 -35.16 27.92 34.43
C THR A 71 -34.73 28.53 33.09
N SER A 72 -35.32 28.09 31.99
CA SER A 72 -36.12 28.96 31.08
C SER A 72 -36.66 28.20 29.86
N ASN A 73 -37.93 28.47 29.57
CA ASN A 73 -38.70 28.02 28.41
C ASN A 73 -38.30 28.79 27.16
N ASP A 74 -38.32 28.15 26.00
CA ASP A 74 -38.92 28.79 24.82
C ASP A 74 -39.43 27.75 23.81
N LYS A 75 -40.75 27.69 23.63
CA LYS A 75 -41.44 26.93 22.57
C LYS A 75 -41.80 27.92 21.46
N ARG A 76 -41.25 27.74 20.26
CA ARG A 76 -41.81 28.35 19.04
C ARG A 76 -42.58 27.28 18.26
N PHE A 77 -43.90 27.47 18.17
CA PHE A 77 -44.80 26.78 17.24
C PHE A 77 -44.69 27.40 15.84
N VAL A 78 -44.79 26.59 14.79
CA VAL A 78 -44.92 27.02 13.38
C VAL A 78 -46.11 26.25 12.80
N ASP A 79 -47.02 26.96 12.13
CA ASP A 79 -48.21 26.42 11.45
C ASP A 79 -47.86 25.38 10.38
N ILE A 80 -48.63 24.29 10.32
CA ILE A 80 -48.49 23.19 9.36
C ILE A 80 -49.78 23.13 8.52
N SER A 81 -49.64 23.13 7.19
CA SER A 81 -50.76 22.98 6.24
C SER A 81 -51.14 21.50 6.05
N GLY A 82 -52.44 21.21 5.86
CA GLY A 82 -52.98 19.84 5.77
C GLY A 82 -52.37 18.93 4.69
N GLU A 83 -51.79 19.48 3.62
CA GLU A 83 -51.14 18.68 2.55
C GLU A 83 -49.82 18.00 2.98
N ASP A 84 -49.20 18.47 4.07
CA ASP A 84 -47.94 17.89 4.57
C ASP A 84 -48.18 16.64 5.43
N GLU A 85 -49.36 16.52 6.03
CA GLU A 85 -49.77 15.33 6.78
C GLU A 85 -50.04 14.15 5.85
N ASP A 86 -50.71 14.38 4.72
CA ASP A 86 -50.98 13.34 3.71
C ASP A 86 -49.69 12.79 3.10
N SER A 87 -48.73 13.67 2.80
CA SER A 87 -47.40 13.27 2.33
C SER A 87 -46.62 12.48 3.38
N LEU A 88 -46.79 12.80 4.67
CA LEU A 88 -46.13 12.11 5.77
C LEU A 88 -46.75 10.72 6.04
N ILE A 89 -48.07 10.58 5.86
CA ILE A 89 -48.76 9.28 5.91
C ILE A 89 -48.34 8.42 4.72
N TRP A 90 -48.23 9.01 3.53
CA TRP A 90 -47.81 8.30 2.32
C TRP A 90 -46.41 7.68 2.47
N LEU A 91 -45.44 8.42 3.05
CA LEU A 91 -44.07 7.94 3.30
C LEU A 91 -43.97 6.80 4.34
N LYS A 92 -44.96 6.65 5.22
CA LYS A 92 -44.97 5.54 6.20
C LYS A 92 -45.35 4.22 5.55
N ASN A 93 -46.08 4.27 4.44
CA ASN A 93 -46.68 3.11 3.80
C ASN A 93 -45.99 2.74 2.47
N ASN A 94 -45.25 3.67 1.85
CA ASN A 94 -44.67 3.48 0.52
C ASN A 94 -43.14 3.65 0.55
N SER A 95 -42.44 2.85 -0.27
CA SER A 95 -40.99 2.91 -0.45
C SER A 95 -40.55 2.95 -1.92
N GLN A 96 -41.50 2.88 -2.86
CA GLN A 96 -41.33 3.01 -4.31
C GLN A 96 -42.61 3.61 -4.92
N PRO A 97 -42.55 4.26 -6.10
CA PRO A 97 -41.36 4.59 -6.90
C PRO A 97 -40.42 5.58 -6.18
N PHE A 98 -39.11 5.49 -6.43
CA PHE A 98 -38.11 6.27 -5.67
C PHE A 98 -38.22 7.78 -5.91
N GLU A 99 -38.65 8.20 -7.10
CA GLU A 99 -38.85 9.61 -7.46
C GLU A 99 -39.92 10.26 -6.56
N ASP A 100 -41.06 9.59 -6.41
CA ASP A 100 -42.17 10.04 -5.55
C ASP A 100 -41.76 10.06 -4.07
N VAL A 101 -41.02 9.04 -3.63
CA VAL A 101 -40.46 8.99 -2.27
C VAL A 101 -39.56 10.20 -2.04
N SER A 102 -38.64 10.51 -2.95
CA SER A 102 -37.74 11.67 -2.85
C SER A 102 -38.51 12.99 -2.75
N GLN A 103 -39.58 13.14 -3.54
CA GLN A 103 -40.42 14.34 -3.54
C GLN A 103 -41.20 14.52 -2.22
N HIS A 104 -41.92 13.48 -1.76
CA HIS A 104 -42.62 13.52 -0.48
C HIS A 104 -41.64 13.66 0.70
N TRP A 105 -40.45 13.08 0.60
CA TRP A 105 -39.41 13.18 1.62
C TRP A 105 -38.96 14.62 1.79
N ARG A 106 -38.64 15.32 0.70
CA ARG A 106 -38.27 16.75 0.74
C ARG A 106 -39.39 17.64 1.26
N LYS A 107 -40.64 17.39 0.86
CA LYS A 107 -41.82 18.17 1.30
C LYS A 107 -42.02 18.10 2.82
N THR A 108 -41.85 16.91 3.41
CA THR A 108 -42.15 16.64 4.83
C THR A 108 -41.00 16.84 5.81
N THR A 109 -39.81 17.29 5.34
CA THR A 109 -38.58 17.37 6.15
C THR A 109 -38.76 18.14 7.46
N LYS A 110 -39.39 19.32 7.43
CA LYS A 110 -39.59 20.15 8.65
C LYS A 110 -40.49 19.46 9.68
N LEU A 111 -41.58 18.85 9.22
CA LEU A 111 -42.54 18.11 10.05
C LEU A 111 -41.89 16.86 10.68
N ARG A 112 -41.14 16.09 9.87
CA ARG A 112 -40.44 14.88 10.33
C ARG A 112 -39.35 15.19 11.37
N LEU A 113 -38.65 16.31 11.24
CA LEU A 113 -37.63 16.74 12.21
C LEU A 113 -38.23 17.20 13.55
N GLN A 114 -39.42 17.79 13.54
CA GLN A 114 -40.14 18.14 14.77
C GLN A 114 -40.63 16.88 15.49
N LEU A 115 -41.22 15.92 14.76
CA LEU A 115 -41.69 14.64 15.32
C LEU A 115 -40.54 13.75 15.81
N PHE A 116 -39.34 13.90 15.25
CA PHE A 116 -38.18 13.11 15.64
C PHE A 116 -37.66 13.43 17.06
N LYS A 117 -37.98 14.62 17.61
CA LYS A 117 -37.43 15.08 18.90
C LYS A 117 -37.76 14.16 20.08
N ASP A 118 -38.84 13.39 19.98
CA ASP A 118 -39.35 12.52 21.05
C ASP A 118 -39.27 11.02 20.71
N GLU A 119 -38.56 10.61 19.64
CA GLU A 119 -38.42 9.19 19.25
C GLU A 119 -36.98 8.72 19.09
N THR A 120 -36.77 7.41 19.21
CA THR A 120 -35.45 6.80 19.01
C THR A 120 -35.17 6.61 17.52
N ILE A 121 -33.89 6.65 17.14
CA ILE A 121 -33.45 6.41 15.74
C ILE A 121 -34.00 5.07 15.21
N ALA A 122 -34.02 4.03 16.04
CA ALA A 122 -34.50 2.72 15.65
C ALA A 122 -36.00 2.72 15.31
N ASP A 123 -36.80 3.52 16.02
CA ASP A 123 -38.23 3.64 15.78
C ASP A 123 -38.49 4.50 14.53
N TYR A 124 -37.66 5.53 14.29
CA TYR A 124 -37.73 6.36 13.08
C TYR A 124 -37.48 5.57 11.80
N PHE A 125 -36.48 4.67 11.81
CA PHE A 125 -36.19 3.79 10.67
C PHE A 125 -37.28 2.75 10.43
N LYS A 126 -37.97 2.30 11.49
CA LYS A 126 -39.15 1.42 11.33
C LYS A 126 -40.33 2.17 10.72
N LYS A 127 -40.52 3.43 11.12
CA LYS A 127 -41.63 4.29 10.70
C LYS A 127 -41.64 4.60 9.21
N TYR A 128 -40.47 4.69 8.58
CA TYR A 128 -40.32 5.03 7.15
C TYR A 128 -39.63 3.89 6.39
N PRO A 129 -40.38 3.04 5.66
CA PRO A 129 -39.83 1.85 5.00
C PRO A 129 -38.72 2.15 4.00
N ALA A 130 -38.75 3.31 3.33
CA ALA A 130 -37.74 3.71 2.35
C ALA A 130 -36.32 3.82 2.94
N LEU A 131 -36.18 4.13 4.24
CA LEU A 131 -34.87 4.21 4.92
C LEU A 131 -34.22 2.84 5.16
N ARG A 132 -34.98 1.76 5.04
CA ARG A 132 -34.49 0.39 5.21
C ARG A 132 -34.04 -0.23 3.88
N LEU A 133 -34.23 0.47 2.77
CA LEU A 133 -33.79 0.03 1.45
C LEU A 133 -32.33 0.44 1.20
N GLN A 134 -31.67 -0.27 0.30
CA GLN A 134 -30.27 0.00 -0.09
C GLN A 134 -30.07 1.42 -0.64
N THR A 135 -31.10 2.04 -1.20
CA THR A 135 -31.09 3.41 -1.73
C THR A 135 -31.56 4.47 -0.72
N GLY A 136 -31.95 4.06 0.50
CA GLY A 136 -32.48 4.97 1.53
C GLY A 136 -31.51 6.07 1.94
N TYR A 137 -30.20 5.86 1.74
CA TYR A 137 -29.15 6.87 1.99
C TYR A 137 -29.18 8.06 1.00
N ILE A 138 -29.83 7.90 -0.16
CA ILE A 138 -29.90 8.90 -1.24
C ILE A 138 -30.99 9.95 -0.96
N LEU A 139 -31.93 9.65 -0.05
CA LEU A 139 -33.09 10.50 0.25
C LEU A 139 -32.74 11.80 1.00
N ASP A 140 -31.49 12.27 1.03
CA ASP A 140 -31.22 13.61 1.60
C ASP A 140 -30.06 14.38 0.94
N PRO A 141 -30.36 15.51 0.25
CA PRO A 141 -29.40 16.53 -0.14
C PRO A 141 -29.53 17.79 0.75
N LYS A 142 -28.44 18.09 1.50
CA LYS A 142 -28.15 19.29 2.32
C LYS A 142 -28.79 19.30 3.73
N PHE A 143 -27.98 19.07 4.78
CA PHE A 143 -27.41 20.14 5.61
C PHE A 143 -26.58 19.60 6.79
N SER A 144 -25.63 20.43 7.21
CA SER A 144 -24.82 20.40 8.43
C SER A 144 -25.61 20.02 9.70
N SER A 145 -24.96 19.21 10.55
CA SER A 145 -25.35 18.72 11.90
C SER A 145 -25.51 17.19 12.00
N VAL A 146 -25.24 16.44 10.94
CA VAL A 146 -25.32 14.96 10.89
C VAL A 146 -23.98 14.31 10.47
N ASP A 147 -22.85 14.99 10.69
CA ASP A 147 -21.52 14.44 10.37
C ASP A 147 -21.09 13.28 11.29
N ILE A 148 -21.79 13.06 12.41
CA ILE A 148 -21.40 12.04 13.41
C ILE A 148 -22.07 10.68 13.14
N LEU A 149 -23.26 10.66 12.51
CA LEU A 149 -23.94 9.40 12.18
C LEU A 149 -23.35 8.74 10.92
N ILE A 150 -22.98 9.54 9.91
CA ILE A 150 -22.39 9.03 8.66
C ILE A 150 -20.91 8.68 8.82
N ALA A 151 -20.15 9.33 9.72
CA ALA A 151 -18.81 8.87 10.08
C ALA A 151 -18.84 7.46 10.72
N GLY A 152 -19.91 7.14 11.46
CA GLY A 152 -20.15 5.79 11.99
C GLY A 152 -20.45 4.78 10.89
N ILE A 153 -21.31 5.12 9.92
CA ILE A 153 -21.69 4.24 8.81
C ILE A 153 -20.56 4.06 7.79
N LYS A 154 -19.77 5.10 7.48
CA LYS A 154 -18.54 4.99 6.66
C LYS A 154 -17.48 4.13 7.33
N ALA A 155 -17.30 4.26 8.66
CA ALA A 155 -16.37 3.41 9.42
C ALA A 155 -16.84 1.95 9.54
N GLU A 156 -18.14 1.69 9.45
CA GLU A 156 -18.69 0.32 9.41
C GLU A 156 -18.57 -0.27 7.99
N GLN A 157 -18.85 0.49 6.93
CA GLN A 157 -18.73 0.00 5.54
C GLN A 157 -17.30 -0.13 5.02
N GLN A 158 -16.35 0.68 5.52
CA GLN A 158 -14.92 0.47 5.22
C GLN A 158 -14.40 -0.82 5.89
N LYS A 159 -14.90 -1.14 7.10
CA LYS A 159 -14.64 -2.42 7.77
C LYS A 159 -15.34 -3.59 7.09
N THR A 160 -16.55 -3.43 6.57
CA THR A 160 -17.23 -4.48 5.79
C THR A 160 -16.55 -4.69 4.44
N ARG A 161 -15.97 -3.66 3.81
CA ARG A 161 -15.18 -3.81 2.56
C ARG A 161 -13.82 -4.47 2.78
N GLU A 162 -13.11 -4.17 3.86
CA GLU A 162 -11.88 -4.89 4.23
C GLU A 162 -12.18 -6.33 4.68
N LEU A 163 -13.29 -6.55 5.38
CA LEU A 163 -13.77 -7.88 5.75
C LEU A 163 -14.21 -8.67 4.51
N VAL A 164 -14.91 -8.07 3.55
CA VAL A 164 -15.29 -8.71 2.28
C VAL A 164 -14.06 -8.99 1.40
N LYS A 165 -13.07 -8.09 1.33
CA LYS A 165 -11.77 -8.37 0.68
C LYS A 165 -11.01 -9.51 1.36
N HIS A 166 -11.03 -9.55 2.70
CA HIS A 166 -10.44 -10.65 3.47
C HIS A 166 -11.19 -11.98 3.25
N LEU A 167 -12.51 -11.96 3.17
CA LEU A 167 -13.37 -13.12 2.93
C LEU A 167 -13.25 -13.66 1.50
N TYR A 168 -13.12 -12.80 0.48
CA TYR A 168 -12.83 -13.24 -0.90
C TYR A 168 -11.41 -13.84 -1.02
N SER A 169 -10.42 -13.30 -0.30
CA SER A 169 -9.06 -13.85 -0.27
C SER A 169 -8.90 -15.18 0.51
N HIS A 170 -9.92 -15.60 1.27
CA HIS A 170 -9.92 -16.86 2.02
C HIS A 170 -10.83 -17.94 1.41
N ASN A 171 -11.88 -17.58 0.67
CA ASN A 171 -12.81 -18.54 0.08
C ASN A 171 -12.38 -19.12 -1.28
N GLU A 172 -11.45 -18.49 -2.01
CA GLU A 172 -10.86 -19.13 -3.21
C GLU A 172 -9.90 -20.28 -2.87
N SER A 173 -9.48 -20.40 -1.62
CA SER A 173 -8.51 -21.41 -1.17
C SER A 173 -9.15 -22.69 -0.61
N GLN A 174 -10.48 -22.81 -0.55
CA GLN A 174 -11.14 -23.94 0.13
C GLN A 174 -12.32 -24.63 -0.58
N ASN A 175 -12.75 -24.24 -1.79
CA ASN A 175 -13.80 -24.98 -2.50
C ASN A 175 -13.49 -25.16 -4.00
N VAL A 176 -12.65 -26.16 -4.32
CA VAL A 176 -12.76 -26.88 -5.59
C VAL A 176 -12.79 -28.37 -5.25
N GLU A 177 -13.98 -28.84 -4.86
CA GLU A 177 -14.45 -30.21 -5.11
C GLU A 177 -15.93 -30.31 -4.68
N ASN A 178 -16.76 -30.89 -5.56
CA ASN A 178 -18.17 -31.29 -5.39
C ASN A 178 -19.22 -30.16 -5.55
N ASP A 179 -19.79 -29.97 -6.73
CA ASP A 179 -20.80 -30.88 -7.29
C ASP A 179 -21.29 -30.38 -8.67
N LEU A 180 -21.17 -31.27 -9.65
CA LEU A 180 -21.89 -31.21 -10.92
C LEU A 180 -23.36 -31.57 -10.68
N HIS A 181 -24.30 -30.80 -11.22
CA HIS A 181 -25.26 -31.24 -12.26
C HIS A 181 -26.48 -30.31 -12.43
N GLN A 182 -26.76 -30.00 -13.71
CA GLN A 182 -28.08 -29.83 -14.36
C GLN A 182 -28.87 -28.54 -14.04
N PHE A 183 -29.36 -27.68 -14.96
CA PHE A 183 -29.61 -27.58 -16.42
C PHE A 183 -29.95 -26.06 -16.71
N PRO A 184 -30.44 -25.60 -17.88
CA PRO A 184 -29.77 -25.30 -19.15
C PRO A 184 -29.93 -23.83 -19.69
N ASN A 185 -29.04 -23.46 -20.63
CA ASN A 185 -29.15 -22.55 -21.79
C ASN A 185 -30.10 -21.32 -21.79
N SER A 186 -29.54 -20.11 -21.98
CA SER A 186 -29.30 -19.56 -23.34
C SER A 186 -28.70 -18.13 -23.35
N ASN A 187 -27.58 -18.01 -24.10
CA ASN A 187 -27.04 -16.89 -24.92
C ASN A 187 -26.80 -15.49 -24.30
N SER A 188 -25.71 -14.76 -24.54
CA SER A 188 -24.42 -14.97 -25.23
C SER A 188 -23.64 -13.64 -25.10
N ALA A 189 -22.38 -13.66 -24.64
CA ALA A 189 -21.26 -12.80 -25.10
C ALA A 189 -20.12 -12.73 -24.05
N ASN A 190 -19.14 -13.62 -24.26
CA ASN A 190 -17.69 -13.48 -24.11
C ASN A 190 -17.09 -13.07 -22.77
N ASN A 191 -16.87 -14.11 -21.94
CA ASN A 191 -15.76 -14.22 -21.02
C ASN A 191 -14.46 -14.53 -21.79
N ASP A 192 -13.46 -13.67 -21.69
CA ASP A 192 -12.06 -14.08 -21.83
C ASP A 192 -11.54 -14.36 -20.43
N ASN A 193 -11.73 -15.61 -19.99
CA ASN A 193 -11.03 -16.19 -18.86
C ASN A 193 -9.53 -16.18 -19.17
N PHE A 194 -8.74 -15.57 -18.29
CA PHE A 194 -7.31 -15.81 -18.20
C PHE A 194 -7.10 -17.30 -17.89
N ASN A 195 -6.90 -18.09 -18.94
CA ASN A 195 -6.19 -19.35 -18.86
C ASN A 195 -4.80 -19.01 -18.31
N HIS A 196 -4.61 -19.29 -17.02
CA HIS A 196 -3.29 -19.63 -16.54
C HIS A 196 -3.00 -21.03 -17.07
N ASP A 197 -2.62 -21.10 -18.35
CA ASP A 197 -1.97 -22.27 -18.90
C ASP A 197 -0.62 -22.39 -18.18
N LEU A 198 -0.66 -23.07 -17.04
CA LEU A 198 0.45 -23.92 -16.61
C LEU A 198 0.66 -24.93 -17.74
N TYR A 199 1.49 -24.58 -18.71
CA TYR A 199 2.28 -25.58 -19.39
C TYR A 199 3.31 -26.11 -18.37
N LEU A 200 2.86 -27.03 -17.53
CA LEU A 200 3.71 -28.12 -17.03
C LEU A 200 3.22 -29.38 -17.74
N ASP A 201 3.55 -29.46 -19.02
CA ASP A 201 3.81 -30.71 -19.71
C ASP A 201 5.08 -30.50 -20.56
N GLU A 202 6.17 -30.10 -19.89
CA GLU A 202 7.44 -30.75 -20.21
C GLU A 202 7.47 -31.99 -19.31
N ALA A 203 6.91 -33.09 -19.82
CA ALA A 203 7.47 -34.37 -19.46
C ALA A 203 8.99 -34.22 -19.67
N CYS A 204 9.80 -34.56 -18.66
CA CYS A 204 11.21 -34.84 -18.92
C CYS A 204 11.23 -35.82 -20.09
N GLU A 205 11.54 -35.35 -21.29
CA GLU A 205 11.94 -36.23 -22.38
C GLU A 205 13.20 -36.90 -21.84
N LEU A 206 13.01 -38.10 -21.30
CA LEU A 206 14.08 -39.06 -21.13
C LEU A 206 14.57 -39.33 -22.55
N GLU A 207 15.54 -38.55 -23.00
CA GLU A 207 16.34 -38.90 -24.17
C GLU A 207 16.74 -40.37 -23.95
N SER A 208 16.28 -41.23 -24.85
CA SER A 208 16.76 -42.61 -24.91
C SER A 208 18.28 -42.56 -24.94
N PRO A 209 19.00 -43.42 -24.19
CA PRO A 209 20.45 -43.40 -24.19
C PRO A 209 20.96 -43.90 -25.55
N GLU A 210 20.93 -43.02 -26.55
CA GLU A 210 21.65 -43.23 -27.79
C GLU A 210 23.13 -43.14 -27.45
N THR A 211 23.73 -44.30 -27.54
CA THR A 211 25.14 -44.66 -27.47
C THR A 211 26.02 -43.78 -28.36
N HIS A 212 26.24 -42.53 -27.95
CA HIS A 212 27.45 -41.76 -28.23
C HIS A 212 27.68 -40.83 -27.04
N MET A 213 28.42 -41.34 -26.06
CA MET A 213 28.88 -40.59 -24.88
C MET A 213 29.81 -39.46 -25.35
N LYS A 214 29.23 -38.35 -25.81
CA LYS A 214 29.91 -37.04 -25.84
C LYS A 214 30.45 -36.84 -24.43
N SER A 215 31.70 -36.39 -24.32
CA SER A 215 32.32 -36.07 -23.03
C SER A 215 31.41 -35.10 -22.29
N ILE A 216 30.63 -35.61 -21.33
CA ILE A 216 29.78 -34.79 -20.47
C ILE A 216 30.74 -33.91 -19.68
N ASP A 217 30.63 -32.59 -19.84
CA ASP A 217 31.34 -31.66 -18.97
C ASP A 217 30.66 -31.68 -17.59
N PHE A 218 31.16 -32.59 -16.77
CA PHE A 218 30.61 -32.88 -15.47
C PHE A 218 30.67 -31.68 -14.51
N LEU A 219 31.67 -30.81 -14.65
CA LEU A 219 31.78 -29.59 -13.84
C LEU A 219 30.66 -28.60 -14.20
N SER A 220 30.30 -28.50 -15.47
CA SER A 220 29.14 -27.72 -15.91
C SER A 220 27.86 -28.20 -15.23
N GLN A 221 27.58 -29.51 -15.28
CA GLN A 221 26.38 -30.11 -14.69
C GLN A 221 26.24 -29.88 -13.18
N ILE A 222 27.36 -29.92 -12.45
CA ILE A 222 27.37 -29.58 -11.00
C ILE A 222 27.02 -28.11 -10.78
N ASN A 223 27.50 -27.21 -11.63
CA ASN A 223 27.21 -25.78 -11.52
C ASN A 223 25.76 -25.48 -11.88
N ASP A 224 25.23 -26.15 -12.91
CA ASP A 224 23.83 -26.05 -13.32
C ASP A 224 22.91 -26.49 -12.17
N PHE A 225 23.18 -27.65 -11.57
CA PHE A 225 22.44 -28.12 -10.40
C PHE A 225 22.49 -27.14 -9.21
N LYS A 226 23.64 -26.52 -8.94
CA LYS A 226 23.74 -25.48 -7.91
C LYS A 226 22.90 -24.25 -8.27
N SER A 227 22.91 -23.83 -9.53
CA SER A 227 22.10 -22.73 -10.03
C SER A 227 20.60 -23.03 -9.86
N ASP A 228 20.16 -24.24 -10.17
CA ASP A 228 18.77 -24.67 -9.99
C ASP A 228 18.33 -24.60 -8.54
N ILE A 229 19.18 -25.03 -7.60
CA ILE A 229 18.89 -24.93 -6.17
C ILE A 229 18.77 -23.46 -5.73
N LEU A 230 19.63 -22.58 -6.24
CA LEU A 230 19.53 -21.15 -5.98
C LEU A 230 18.24 -20.56 -6.53
N ASN A 231 17.89 -20.88 -7.78
CA ASN A 231 16.66 -20.43 -8.44
C ASN A 231 15.41 -20.93 -7.72
N PHE A 232 15.40 -22.18 -7.26
CA PHE A 232 14.33 -22.75 -6.45
C PHE A 232 14.12 -21.97 -5.15
N VAL A 233 15.20 -21.71 -4.41
CA VAL A 233 15.14 -20.96 -3.15
C VAL A 233 14.71 -19.51 -3.40
N PHE A 234 15.24 -18.88 -4.45
CA PHE A 234 14.90 -17.51 -4.85
C PHE A 234 13.42 -17.39 -5.19
N THR A 235 12.89 -18.28 -6.02
CA THR A 235 11.47 -18.32 -6.41
C THR A 235 10.56 -18.41 -5.19
N MET A 236 10.92 -19.22 -4.19
CA MET A 236 10.14 -19.30 -2.95
C MET A 236 10.20 -18.03 -2.11
N TYR A 237 11.36 -17.35 -2.02
CA TYR A 237 11.46 -16.10 -1.28
C TYR A 237 10.79 -14.91 -1.97
N ASN A 238 10.73 -14.94 -3.30
CA ASN A 238 10.06 -13.92 -4.09
C ASN A 238 8.53 -14.04 -4.04
N ASN A 239 8.01 -15.19 -3.61
CA ASN A 239 6.57 -15.39 -3.45
C ASN A 239 6.05 -14.71 -2.17
N SER A 240 5.28 -13.64 -2.34
CA SER A 240 4.71 -12.83 -1.25
C SER A 240 3.70 -13.57 -0.37
N ILE A 241 3.09 -14.65 -0.88
CA ILE A 241 2.14 -15.51 -0.14
C ILE A 241 2.90 -16.44 0.81
N VAL A 242 4.12 -16.83 0.44
CA VAL A 242 4.90 -17.80 1.19
C VAL A 242 5.66 -17.10 2.31
N SER A 243 5.34 -17.46 3.56
CA SER A 243 6.08 -16.92 4.70
C SER A 243 7.55 -17.38 4.69
N ARG A 244 8.47 -16.49 5.07
CA ARG A 244 9.91 -16.82 5.19
C ARG A 244 10.18 -18.03 6.09
N LYS A 245 9.37 -18.21 7.15
CA LYS A 245 9.43 -19.38 8.04
C LYS A 245 9.10 -20.68 7.31
N PHE A 246 8.14 -20.64 6.38
CA PHE A 246 7.77 -21.78 5.55
C PHE A 246 8.88 -22.14 4.56
N VAL A 247 9.49 -21.14 3.89
CA VAL A 247 10.66 -21.37 3.02
C VAL A 247 11.77 -22.11 3.79
N GLN A 248 12.09 -21.64 4.99
CA GLN A 248 13.05 -22.28 5.89
C GLN A 248 12.62 -23.69 6.33
N PHE A 249 11.32 -23.94 6.49
CA PHE A 249 10.80 -25.27 6.78
C PHE A 249 11.00 -26.21 5.59
N VAL A 250 10.69 -25.78 4.38
CA VAL A 250 10.88 -26.57 3.15
C VAL A 250 12.35 -26.92 2.96
N ILE A 251 13.24 -25.93 2.97
CA ILE A 251 14.70 -26.14 2.82
C ILE A 251 15.22 -27.14 3.85
N ARG A 252 14.78 -27.03 5.12
CA ARG A 252 15.19 -27.95 6.18
C ARG A 252 14.75 -29.38 5.91
N ASN A 253 13.53 -29.59 5.41
CA ASN A 253 13.01 -30.94 5.16
C ASN A 253 13.61 -31.56 3.90
N ILE A 254 13.81 -30.79 2.83
CA ILE A 254 14.53 -31.28 1.64
C ILE A 254 15.97 -31.63 2.01
N LYS A 255 16.68 -30.78 2.74
CA LYS A 255 18.03 -31.09 3.24
C LYS A 255 18.05 -32.38 4.07
N LYS A 256 17.05 -32.62 4.92
CA LYS A 256 16.96 -33.88 5.67
C LYS A 256 16.83 -35.10 4.75
N ILE A 257 16.11 -34.99 3.63
CA ILE A 257 16.00 -36.05 2.63
C ILE A 257 17.34 -36.25 1.94
N SER A 258 17.98 -35.17 1.47
CA SER A 258 19.27 -35.21 0.78
C SER A 258 20.41 -35.77 1.64
N CYS A 259 20.42 -35.48 2.95
CA CYS A 259 21.50 -35.92 3.85
C CYS A 259 21.24 -37.27 4.55
N LYS A 260 20.05 -37.87 4.48
CA LYS A 260 19.69 -39.07 5.27
C LYS A 260 19.29 -40.28 4.43
N GLY A 261 19.57 -41.45 4.98
CA GLY A 261 18.96 -42.73 4.62
C GLY A 261 19.32 -43.20 3.23
N PHE A 262 18.53 -42.81 2.23
CA PHE A 262 18.59 -43.41 0.91
C PHE A 262 19.83 -42.98 0.11
N ILE A 263 20.17 -41.69 0.07
CA ILE A 263 21.31 -41.19 -0.71
C ILE A 263 22.64 -41.77 -0.23
N LYS A 264 22.82 -41.93 1.10
CA LYS A 264 24.01 -42.58 1.67
C LYS A 264 24.08 -44.07 1.36
N VAL A 265 22.95 -44.77 1.43
CA VAL A 265 22.86 -46.19 1.06
C VAL A 265 23.15 -46.37 -0.44
N LEU A 266 22.60 -45.50 -1.29
CA LEU A 266 22.81 -45.51 -2.73
C LEU A 266 24.28 -45.27 -3.07
N ASN A 267 24.91 -44.24 -2.47
CA ASN A 267 26.34 -43.98 -2.65
C ASN A 267 27.19 -45.19 -2.25
N GLY A 268 26.93 -45.77 -1.06
CA GLY A 268 27.64 -46.97 -0.59
C GLY A 268 27.46 -48.17 -1.52
N PHE A 269 26.24 -48.40 -2.01
CA PHE A 269 25.95 -49.49 -2.94
C PHE A 269 26.67 -49.33 -4.28
N ILE A 270 26.58 -48.16 -4.91
CA ILE A 270 27.21 -47.89 -6.20
C ILE A 270 28.73 -47.96 -6.06
N ARG A 271 29.31 -47.33 -5.02
CA ARG A 271 30.76 -47.33 -4.79
C ARG A 271 31.32 -48.75 -4.62
N ASN A 272 30.62 -49.61 -3.86
CA ASN A 272 31.03 -51.00 -3.70
C ASN A 272 31.03 -51.74 -5.05
N ARG A 273 29.97 -51.58 -5.85
CA ARG A 273 29.87 -52.23 -7.17
C ARG A 273 30.92 -51.75 -8.17
N LEU A 274 31.20 -50.46 -8.21
CA LEU A 274 32.21 -49.91 -9.11
C LEU A 274 33.63 -50.31 -8.69
N SER A 275 33.88 -50.40 -7.37
CA SER A 275 35.16 -50.91 -6.86
C SER A 275 35.40 -52.39 -7.19
N GLU A 276 34.33 -53.20 -7.25
CA GLU A 276 34.40 -54.61 -7.68
C GLU A 276 34.71 -54.74 -9.19
N LEU A 277 34.39 -53.72 -10.00
CA LEU A 277 34.57 -53.71 -11.45
C LEU A 277 35.93 -53.15 -11.93
N ILE A 278 36.85 -52.80 -11.00
CA ILE A 278 38.17 -52.22 -11.31
C ILE A 278 38.04 -50.94 -12.16
N GLU A 279 37.09 -50.07 -11.79
CA GLU A 279 36.88 -48.80 -12.48
C GLU A 279 37.98 -47.77 -12.14
N SER A 280 38.11 -46.72 -12.96
CA SER A 280 39.13 -45.69 -12.76
C SER A 280 38.92 -44.94 -11.43
N VAL A 281 40.00 -44.63 -10.73
CA VAL A 281 39.97 -43.82 -9.49
C VAL A 281 39.31 -42.46 -9.75
N GLU A 282 39.46 -41.93 -10.96
CA GLU A 282 38.81 -40.69 -11.40
C GLU A 282 37.28 -40.79 -11.40
N ASN A 283 36.70 -41.87 -11.93
CA ASN A 283 35.24 -42.05 -11.93
C ASN A 283 34.68 -42.21 -10.52
N LEU A 284 35.40 -42.91 -9.63
CA LEU A 284 35.01 -43.03 -8.23
C LEU A 284 35.04 -41.69 -7.50
N ASN A 285 36.05 -40.86 -7.76
CA ASN A 285 36.14 -39.50 -7.23
C ASN A 285 35.01 -38.61 -7.78
N LEU A 286 34.69 -38.75 -9.07
CA LEU A 286 33.61 -38.02 -9.73
C LEU A 286 32.26 -38.32 -9.08
N LEU A 287 31.97 -39.61 -8.87
CA LEU A 287 30.76 -40.08 -8.21
C LEU A 287 30.67 -39.53 -6.77
N GLU A 288 31.78 -39.57 -6.03
CA GLU A 288 31.85 -39.03 -4.68
C GLU A 288 31.56 -37.52 -4.67
N GLN A 289 32.04 -36.77 -5.66
CA GLN A 289 31.69 -35.36 -5.85
C GLN A 289 30.20 -35.14 -6.16
N MET A 290 29.54 -36.00 -6.96
CA MET A 290 28.08 -35.91 -7.19
C MET A 290 27.31 -36.03 -5.88
N PHE A 291 27.57 -37.11 -5.13
CA PHE A 291 26.86 -37.37 -3.89
C PHE A 291 27.14 -36.30 -2.84
N ASN A 292 28.38 -35.82 -2.77
CA ASN A 292 28.75 -34.73 -1.89
C ASN A 292 28.01 -33.42 -2.27
N THR A 293 27.86 -33.14 -3.57
CA THR A 293 27.10 -31.99 -4.08
C THR A 293 25.62 -32.08 -3.70
N VAL A 294 25.00 -33.27 -3.85
CA VAL A 294 23.60 -33.49 -3.44
C VAL A 294 23.43 -33.38 -1.92
N GLU A 295 24.33 -33.97 -1.14
CA GLU A 295 24.28 -33.91 0.33
C GLU A 295 24.39 -32.47 0.85
N HIS A 296 25.14 -31.62 0.16
CA HIS A 296 25.42 -30.23 0.55
C HIS A 296 24.74 -29.19 -0.34
N CYS A 297 23.73 -29.55 -1.12
CA CYS A 297 23.12 -28.68 -2.13
C CYS A 297 22.54 -27.37 -1.55
N PHE A 298 22.07 -27.38 -0.30
CA PHE A 298 21.59 -26.18 0.40
C PHE A 298 22.63 -25.53 1.32
N GLN A 299 23.90 -25.95 1.35
CA GLN A 299 24.87 -25.48 2.35
C GLN A 299 25.02 -23.96 2.38
N ASP A 300 24.94 -23.32 1.21
CA ASP A 300 25.10 -21.88 1.03
C ASP A 300 23.79 -21.11 1.14
N VAL A 301 22.65 -21.80 1.23
CA VAL A 301 21.30 -21.21 1.29
C VAL A 301 20.41 -21.81 2.38
N ASN A 302 20.97 -22.53 3.34
CA ASN A 302 20.19 -23.23 4.38
C ASN A 302 19.64 -22.31 5.47
N THR A 303 20.01 -21.04 5.49
CA THR A 303 19.47 -20.02 6.38
C THR A 303 19.22 -18.74 5.61
N GLU A 304 18.25 -17.96 6.06
CA GLU A 304 17.94 -16.66 5.47
C GLU A 304 19.17 -15.74 5.44
N TYR A 305 19.96 -15.72 6.52
CA TYR A 305 21.20 -14.93 6.57
C TYR A 305 22.18 -15.30 5.45
N LYS A 306 22.37 -16.59 5.18
CA LYS A 306 23.27 -17.02 4.10
C LYS A 306 22.71 -16.73 2.72
N CYS A 307 21.40 -16.93 2.51
CA CYS A 307 20.74 -16.51 1.28
C CYS A 307 20.94 -15.02 1.01
N THR A 308 20.62 -14.16 1.99
CA THR A 308 20.77 -12.71 1.88
C THR A 308 22.22 -12.33 1.59
N LYS A 309 23.18 -12.91 2.33
CA LYS A 309 24.60 -12.66 2.12
C LYS A 309 25.05 -13.07 0.71
N LEU A 310 24.63 -14.23 0.24
CA LEU A 310 24.94 -14.70 -1.12
C LEU A 310 24.35 -13.77 -2.18
N TYR A 311 23.14 -13.25 -1.96
CA TYR A 311 22.50 -12.30 -2.88
C TYR A 311 23.21 -10.94 -2.89
N GLU A 312 23.71 -10.47 -1.75
CA GLU A 312 24.52 -9.26 -1.67
C GLU A 312 25.87 -9.45 -2.38
N GLU A 313 26.56 -10.57 -2.13
CA GLU A 313 27.86 -10.89 -2.75
C GLU A 313 27.77 -11.12 -4.27
N SER A 314 26.63 -11.60 -4.76
CA SER A 314 26.35 -11.78 -6.20
C SER A 314 25.76 -10.55 -6.89
N GLY A 315 25.52 -9.45 -6.17
CA GLY A 315 24.88 -8.24 -6.72
C GLY A 315 23.39 -8.40 -7.01
N LEU A 316 22.76 -9.52 -6.66
CA LEU A 316 21.32 -9.75 -6.84
C LEU A 316 20.46 -9.02 -5.80
N LEU A 317 21.05 -8.59 -4.69
CA LEU A 317 20.39 -7.81 -3.64
C LEU A 317 21.17 -6.54 -3.32
N VAL A 318 20.54 -5.39 -3.57
CA VAL A 318 21.06 -4.09 -3.13
C VAL A 318 20.54 -3.78 -1.74
N SER A 319 21.41 -3.89 -0.74
CA SER A 319 21.07 -3.62 0.65
C SER A 319 20.94 -2.13 0.96
N SER A 320 20.00 -1.77 1.84
CA SER A 320 19.79 -0.36 2.21
C SER A 320 20.94 0.18 3.05
N LYS A 321 21.41 1.38 2.73
CA LYS A 321 22.36 2.18 3.52
C LYS A 321 21.59 2.98 4.57
N THR A 322 22.15 3.11 5.77
CA THR A 322 21.54 3.91 6.86
C THR A 322 22.18 5.29 6.91
N ILE A 323 21.39 6.34 6.73
CA ILE A 323 21.84 7.72 6.79
C ILE A 323 21.30 8.36 8.07
N GLN A 324 22.19 8.86 8.92
CA GLN A 324 21.81 9.62 10.10
C GLN A 324 21.47 11.07 9.71
N ILE A 325 20.32 11.56 10.17
CA ILE A 325 19.81 12.90 9.82
C ILE A 325 20.14 13.93 10.91
N GLY A 326 20.36 13.47 12.14
CA GLY A 326 20.64 14.34 13.28
C GLY A 326 20.59 13.57 14.60
N GLU A 327 20.09 14.23 15.65
CA GLU A 327 19.88 13.63 16.97
C GLU A 327 18.53 14.10 17.53
N LYS A 328 17.78 13.19 18.16
CA LYS A 328 16.57 13.54 18.92
C LYS A 328 16.60 12.91 20.30
N MET A 329 16.09 13.63 21.29
CA MET A 329 15.99 13.13 22.66
C MET A 329 14.77 12.23 22.80
N LYS A 330 14.97 10.99 23.26
CA LYS A 330 13.89 10.04 23.53
C LYS A 330 13.88 9.64 25.00
N PRO A 331 12.72 9.66 25.69
CA PRO A 331 12.61 9.15 27.04
C PRO A 331 12.85 7.64 27.05
N SER A 332 13.81 7.20 27.87
CA SER A 332 14.15 5.81 28.14
C SER A 332 14.02 5.54 29.63
N ARG A 333 13.38 4.42 29.99
CA ARG A 333 13.36 3.98 31.39
C ARG A 333 14.70 3.32 31.73
N SER A 334 15.31 3.76 32.83
CA SER A 334 16.51 3.15 33.41
C SER A 334 16.38 3.25 34.93
N ASN A 335 16.44 2.12 35.64
CA ASN A 335 16.35 2.06 37.11
C ASN A 335 15.20 2.89 37.72
N ASN A 336 13.96 2.70 37.24
CA ASN A 336 12.75 3.45 37.61
C ASN A 336 12.72 4.94 37.28
N ASP A 337 13.81 5.54 36.82
CA ASP A 337 13.84 6.92 36.32
C ASP A 337 13.60 6.98 34.81
N VAL A 338 13.02 8.10 34.36
CA VAL A 338 12.89 8.43 32.94
C VAL A 338 14.04 9.36 32.58
N VAL A 339 15.03 8.83 31.88
CA VAL A 339 16.18 9.59 31.39
C VAL A 339 16.00 9.84 29.90
N LEU A 340 16.22 11.08 29.46
CA LEU A 340 16.27 11.40 28.04
C LEU A 340 17.61 10.92 27.46
N LYS A 341 17.55 10.04 26.46
CA LYS A 341 18.73 9.59 25.72
C LYS A 341 18.69 10.13 24.29
N PRO A 342 19.83 10.59 23.74
CA PRO A 342 19.91 10.91 22.33
C PRO A 342 19.74 9.62 21.51
N VAL A 343 18.90 9.69 20.48
CA VAL A 343 18.70 8.62 19.51
C VAL A 343 18.85 9.23 18.11
N PRO A 344 19.72 8.67 17.24
CA PRO A 344 19.85 9.17 15.88
C PRO A 344 18.58 8.82 15.08
N PRO A 345 17.86 9.81 14.53
CA PRO A 345 16.88 9.58 13.48
C PRO A 345 17.61 9.21 12.19
N CYS A 346 17.13 8.16 11.52
CA CYS A 346 17.81 7.62 10.34
C CYS A 346 16.84 7.43 9.17
N ILE A 347 17.39 7.55 7.96
CA ILE A 347 16.79 7.13 6.70
C ILE A 347 17.42 5.79 6.31
N LYS A 348 16.60 4.89 5.79
CA LYS A 348 17.06 3.71 5.04
C LYS A 348 16.96 4.06 3.56
N MET A 349 18.09 4.13 2.87
CA MET A 349 18.17 4.50 1.46
C MET A 349 18.73 3.34 0.65
N ILE A 350 18.13 3.03 -0.49
CA ILE A 350 18.63 2.03 -1.44
C ILE A 350 19.38 2.80 -2.53
N SER A 351 20.60 2.37 -2.83
CA SER A 351 21.45 2.97 -3.84
C SER A 351 20.86 2.71 -5.23
N LEU A 352 20.34 3.75 -5.88
CA LEU A 352 19.83 3.66 -7.25
C LEU A 352 20.97 3.42 -8.24
N ILE A 353 22.18 3.91 -7.94
CA ILE A 353 23.38 3.61 -8.73
C ILE A 353 23.61 2.10 -8.76
N ASP A 354 23.68 1.45 -7.59
CA ASP A 354 23.92 0.01 -7.49
C ASP A 354 22.73 -0.77 -8.09
N LEU A 355 21.51 -0.32 -7.83
CA LEU A 355 20.28 -0.97 -8.32
C LEU A 355 20.18 -0.97 -9.84
N PHE A 356 20.32 0.19 -10.48
CA PHE A 356 20.21 0.29 -11.94
C PHE A 356 21.41 -0.32 -12.65
N THR A 357 22.61 -0.26 -12.05
CA THR A 357 23.78 -0.96 -12.59
C THR A 357 23.49 -2.46 -12.65
N ASN A 358 23.02 -3.06 -11.56
CA ASN A 358 22.76 -4.50 -11.52
C ASN A 358 21.59 -4.89 -12.43
N LEU A 359 20.51 -4.09 -12.43
CA LEU A 359 19.31 -4.33 -13.24
C LEU A 359 19.59 -4.25 -14.74
N LEU A 360 20.35 -3.25 -15.19
CA LEU A 360 20.60 -3.02 -16.61
C LEU A 360 21.80 -3.81 -17.15
N THR A 361 22.69 -4.28 -16.27
CA THR A 361 23.73 -5.24 -16.65
C THR A 361 23.16 -6.64 -16.84
N SER A 362 22.04 -6.96 -16.19
CA SER A 362 21.40 -8.27 -16.33
C SER A 362 20.59 -8.37 -17.63
N GLY A 363 20.95 -9.32 -18.50
CA GLY A 363 20.16 -9.69 -19.68
C GLY A 363 20.09 -8.62 -20.78
N GLU A 364 18.99 -8.64 -21.54
CA GLU A 364 18.76 -7.76 -22.70
C GLU A 364 17.97 -6.49 -22.36
N LEU A 365 17.67 -6.26 -21.07
CA LEU A 365 16.75 -5.21 -20.64
C LEU A 365 17.15 -3.80 -21.11
N LEU A 366 18.43 -3.46 -21.09
CA LEU A 366 18.89 -2.17 -21.57
C LEU A 366 18.61 -1.99 -23.08
N ASN A 367 18.81 -3.04 -23.87
CA ASN A 367 18.52 -3.02 -25.30
C ASN A 367 17.01 -2.95 -25.55
N ASP A 368 16.21 -3.67 -24.77
CA ASP A 368 14.75 -3.60 -24.83
C ASP A 368 14.24 -2.20 -24.51
N MET A 369 14.77 -1.57 -23.46
CA MET A 369 14.43 -0.20 -23.09
C MET A 369 14.80 0.80 -24.19
N LYS A 370 15.97 0.67 -24.81
CA LYS A 370 16.39 1.54 -25.92
C LYS A 370 15.53 1.36 -27.16
N THR A 371 15.19 0.11 -27.48
CA THR A 371 14.32 -0.22 -28.62
C THR A 371 12.94 0.38 -28.39
N HIS A 372 12.35 0.14 -27.23
CA HIS A 372 11.07 0.71 -26.83
C HIS A 372 11.10 2.25 -26.85
N TYR A 373 12.14 2.87 -26.30
CA TYR A 373 12.32 4.31 -26.31
C TYR A 373 12.37 4.87 -27.74
N SER A 374 13.10 4.21 -28.63
CA SER A 374 13.20 4.61 -30.04
C SER A 374 11.88 4.46 -30.79
N GLU A 375 11.10 3.42 -30.49
CA GLU A 375 9.74 3.23 -31.03
C GLU A 375 8.78 4.34 -30.56
N LEU A 376 8.82 4.69 -29.28
CA LEU A 376 8.02 5.79 -28.72
C LEU A 376 8.31 7.12 -29.40
N LEU A 377 9.57 7.40 -29.75
CA LEU A 377 9.95 8.62 -30.46
C LEU A 377 9.50 8.66 -31.93
N LYS A 378 9.31 7.50 -32.56
CA LYS A 378 8.77 7.41 -33.94
C LYS A 378 7.26 7.61 -33.98
N GLU A 379 6.55 7.27 -32.90
CA GLU A 379 5.11 7.50 -32.79
C GLU A 379 4.82 8.99 -32.56
N THR A 380 4.03 9.57 -33.45
CA THR A 380 3.71 11.01 -33.46
C THR A 380 2.22 11.31 -33.34
N ASN A 381 1.36 10.31 -33.53
CA ASN A 381 -0.10 10.48 -33.50
C ASN A 381 -0.66 10.34 -32.08
N VAL A 382 -0.04 9.49 -31.25
CA VAL A 382 -0.53 9.17 -29.90
C VAL A 382 0.57 9.36 -28.86
N ILE A 383 0.25 10.11 -27.81
CA ILE A 383 1.09 10.21 -26.61
C ILE A 383 0.67 9.09 -25.66
N SER A 384 1.50 8.06 -25.56
CA SER A 384 1.33 6.92 -24.66
C SER A 384 2.36 6.90 -23.53
N ASN A 385 3.44 7.69 -23.63
CA ASN A 385 4.50 7.74 -22.64
C ASN A 385 5.02 9.18 -22.42
N PHE A 386 5.52 9.43 -21.21
CA PHE A 386 6.11 10.72 -20.82
C PHE A 386 7.26 11.16 -21.74
N VAL A 387 8.04 10.23 -22.29
CA VAL A 387 9.16 10.57 -23.20
C VAL A 387 8.72 11.27 -24.49
N GLN A 388 7.44 11.15 -24.86
CA GLN A 388 6.90 11.82 -26.05
C GLN A 388 6.48 13.27 -25.75
N CYS A 389 6.33 13.64 -24.48
CA CYS A 389 5.89 14.95 -24.05
C CYS A 389 6.95 16.04 -24.31
N ASN A 390 6.48 17.25 -24.58
CA ASN A 390 7.36 18.41 -24.86
C ASN A 390 8.32 18.71 -23.70
N LEU A 391 7.87 18.52 -22.46
CA LEU A 391 8.69 18.74 -21.26
C LEU A 391 9.94 17.82 -21.25
N TRP A 392 9.80 16.55 -21.61
CA TRP A 392 10.93 15.64 -21.68
C TRP A 392 11.86 16.02 -22.84
N LYS A 393 11.29 16.24 -24.03
CA LYS A 393 12.03 16.64 -25.24
C LYS A 393 12.89 17.87 -25.02
N SER A 394 12.37 18.91 -24.34
CA SER A 394 13.13 20.12 -24.03
C SER A 394 14.30 19.87 -23.07
N LYS A 395 14.19 18.87 -22.20
CA LYS A 395 15.19 18.57 -21.18
C LYS A 395 16.31 17.66 -21.64
N VAL A 396 16.02 16.76 -22.57
CA VAL A 396 17.04 15.90 -23.18
C VAL A 396 17.71 16.54 -24.39
N PHE A 397 17.24 17.71 -24.85
CA PHE A 397 17.78 18.38 -26.04
C PHE A 397 19.31 18.61 -25.97
N ASN A 398 19.84 18.90 -24.78
CA ASN A 398 21.28 19.18 -24.58
C ASN A 398 22.11 17.91 -24.28
N TYR A 399 21.56 16.71 -24.43
CA TYR A 399 22.25 15.48 -24.04
C TYR A 399 23.08 14.82 -25.16
N ASP A 400 23.39 15.52 -26.27
CA ASP A 400 24.38 15.12 -27.30
C ASP A 400 24.44 13.58 -27.58
N ASP A 401 23.32 13.00 -28.02
CA ASP A 401 23.16 11.57 -28.33
C ASP A 401 23.45 10.57 -27.19
N LYS A 402 23.48 11.02 -25.93
CA LYS A 402 23.60 10.14 -24.76
C LYS A 402 22.33 9.32 -24.54
N THR A 403 22.49 8.11 -24.01
CA THR A 403 21.37 7.30 -23.50
C THR A 403 20.86 7.91 -22.20
N VAL A 404 19.66 8.50 -22.21
CA VAL A 404 19.04 9.13 -21.04
C VAL A 404 17.65 8.56 -20.81
N PHE A 405 17.37 8.11 -19.58
CA PHE A 405 16.05 7.64 -19.18
C PHE A 405 15.41 8.54 -18.11
N PRO A 406 14.10 8.81 -18.21
CA PRO A 406 13.38 9.54 -17.17
C PRO A 406 13.20 8.67 -15.93
N LEU A 407 13.12 9.32 -14.78
CA LEU A 407 12.70 8.77 -13.50
C LEU A 407 11.46 9.53 -13.02
N ILE A 408 10.50 8.78 -12.51
CA ILE A 408 9.34 9.33 -11.80
C ILE A 408 9.47 8.94 -10.33
N LEU A 409 9.52 9.93 -9.45
CA LEU A 409 9.44 9.69 -8.01
C LEU A 409 7.98 9.65 -7.57
N PHE A 410 7.69 8.79 -6.61
CA PHE A 410 6.40 8.76 -5.93
C PHE A 410 6.61 8.85 -4.43
N PHE A 411 5.86 9.73 -3.75
CA PHE A 411 5.94 9.89 -2.31
C PHE A 411 4.63 9.52 -1.63
N ASP A 412 4.72 8.70 -0.58
CA ASP A 412 3.58 8.29 0.25
C ASP A 412 3.93 8.29 1.74
N ASN A 413 2.94 8.59 2.59
CA ASN A 413 3.02 8.34 4.03
C ASN A 413 1.99 7.29 4.48
N TYR A 414 2.46 6.07 4.65
CA TYR A 414 1.62 4.95 5.10
C TYR A 414 1.83 4.65 6.59
N GLU A 415 0.81 4.06 7.23
CA GLU A 415 0.84 3.62 8.63
C GLU A 415 1.03 2.10 8.69
N VAL A 416 2.13 1.64 9.31
CA VAL A 416 2.41 0.20 9.47
C VAL A 416 1.55 -0.44 10.57
N GLY A 417 1.09 0.37 11.52
CA GLY A 417 0.23 -0.07 12.62
C GLY A 417 -1.26 -0.05 12.26
N ASN A 418 -2.10 -0.42 13.22
CA ASN A 418 -3.55 -0.22 13.08
C ASN A 418 -3.85 1.28 12.96
N ALA A 419 -4.22 1.71 11.75
CA ALA A 419 -4.55 3.09 11.41
C ALA A 419 -5.74 3.67 12.20
N LEU A 420 -6.51 2.83 12.90
CA LEU A 420 -7.65 3.22 13.74
C LEU A 420 -7.41 3.02 15.24
N GLY A 421 -6.21 2.56 15.63
CA GLY A 421 -5.87 2.31 17.03
C GLY A 421 -5.54 3.60 17.80
N SER A 422 -5.41 3.50 19.14
CA SER A 422 -4.95 4.62 20.00
C SER A 422 -3.51 5.09 19.72
N ARG A 423 -2.82 4.42 18.78
CA ARG A 423 -1.48 4.76 18.28
C ARG A 423 -1.48 5.16 16.79
N ALA A 424 -2.66 5.35 16.19
CA ALA A 424 -2.78 5.88 14.83
C ALA A 424 -1.99 7.19 14.67
N GLY A 425 -1.29 7.33 13.55
CA GLY A 425 -0.42 8.47 13.26
C GLY A 425 0.95 8.41 13.92
N LYS A 426 1.20 7.47 14.84
CA LYS A 426 2.48 7.38 15.56
C LYS A 426 3.51 6.54 14.84
N ASN A 427 3.15 5.56 14.01
CA ASN A 427 4.14 4.71 13.33
C ASN A 427 4.13 4.93 11.81
N LYS A 428 3.77 6.14 11.37
CA LYS A 428 3.82 6.52 9.96
C LYS A 428 5.26 6.51 9.45
N LEU A 429 5.42 5.92 8.26
CA LEU A 429 6.64 5.95 7.49
C LEU A 429 6.41 6.79 6.24
N GLY A 430 7.38 7.62 5.88
CA GLY A 430 7.47 8.21 4.57
C GLY A 430 8.26 7.27 3.67
N ALA A 431 7.70 6.95 2.50
CA ALA A 431 8.37 6.20 1.47
C ALA A 431 8.55 7.05 0.22
N VAL A 432 9.74 6.96 -0.37
CA VAL A 432 10.03 7.49 -1.70
C VAL A 432 10.27 6.29 -2.60
N TYR A 433 9.48 6.18 -3.66
CA TYR A 433 9.61 5.17 -4.70
C TYR A 433 10.09 5.82 -5.99
N VAL A 434 10.67 5.01 -6.87
CA VAL A 434 11.16 5.38 -8.19
C VAL A 434 10.58 4.42 -9.21
N SER A 435 10.06 4.96 -10.30
CA SER A 435 9.64 4.20 -11.48
C SER A 435 10.47 4.61 -12.69
N LEU A 436 10.69 3.66 -13.60
CA LEU A 436 11.34 3.89 -14.90
C LEU A 436 10.29 3.80 -16.01
N PRO A 437 9.79 4.94 -16.52
CA PRO A 437 8.79 4.97 -17.59
C PRO A 437 9.26 4.34 -18.90
N SER A 438 10.57 4.25 -19.12
CA SER A 438 11.14 3.65 -20.34
C SER A 438 11.21 2.13 -20.31
N LEU A 439 10.77 1.48 -19.23
CA LEU A 439 10.59 0.04 -19.22
C LEU A 439 9.54 -0.37 -20.28
N PRO A 440 9.71 -1.53 -20.94
CA PRO A 440 8.70 -2.06 -21.86
C PRO A 440 7.33 -2.27 -21.20
N PRO A 441 6.20 -2.02 -21.89
CA PRO A 441 4.87 -2.00 -21.27
C PRO A 441 4.47 -3.31 -20.56
N HIS A 442 4.94 -4.45 -21.06
CA HIS A 442 4.66 -5.77 -20.49
C HIS A 442 5.32 -6.01 -19.11
N ILE A 443 6.26 -5.16 -18.71
CA ILE A 443 6.87 -5.20 -17.37
C ILE A 443 6.66 -3.93 -16.55
N THR A 444 6.44 -2.76 -17.15
CA THR A 444 6.33 -1.47 -16.42
C THR A 444 5.26 -1.48 -15.33
N SER A 445 4.12 -2.12 -15.57
CA SER A 445 3.00 -2.13 -14.61
C SER A 445 3.15 -3.15 -13.48
N LYS A 446 4.24 -3.94 -13.44
CA LYS A 446 4.45 -4.94 -12.40
C LYS A 446 4.98 -4.26 -11.12
N LEU A 447 4.43 -4.64 -9.96
CA LEU A 447 4.83 -4.08 -8.66
C LEU A 447 6.32 -4.24 -8.35
N ASN A 448 6.97 -5.29 -8.87
CA ASN A 448 8.41 -5.51 -8.71
C ASN A 448 9.28 -4.49 -9.48
N ASN A 449 8.68 -3.69 -10.38
CA ASN A 449 9.35 -2.63 -11.14
C ASN A 449 9.02 -1.22 -10.60
N ILE A 450 8.47 -1.14 -9.39
CA ILE A 450 8.39 0.08 -8.58
C ILE A 450 9.46 -0.05 -7.49
N PHE A 451 10.53 0.72 -7.63
CA PHE A 451 11.71 0.57 -6.80
C PHE A 451 11.59 1.43 -5.56
N LEU A 452 11.83 0.85 -4.39
CA LEU A 452 11.93 1.62 -3.16
C LEU A 452 13.26 2.39 -3.16
N PHE A 453 13.22 3.71 -2.99
CA PHE A 453 14.43 4.54 -2.91
C PHE A 453 14.78 4.88 -1.46
N ALA A 454 13.78 5.29 -0.66
CA ALA A 454 14.01 5.62 0.74
C ALA A 454 12.82 5.32 1.65
N LEU A 455 13.12 4.94 2.88
CA LEU A 455 12.19 4.84 4.01
C LEU A 455 12.70 5.64 5.19
N PHE A 456 11.82 6.43 5.79
CA PHE A 456 12.11 7.18 7.01
C PHE A 456 10.87 7.34 7.86
N TYR A 457 11.06 7.65 9.12
CA TYR A 457 9.96 7.89 10.04
C TYR A 457 9.32 9.26 9.76
N SER A 458 8.01 9.32 9.49
CA SER A 458 7.35 10.57 9.08
C SER A 458 7.44 11.68 10.14
N ASN A 459 7.54 11.33 11.43
CA ASN A 459 7.73 12.33 12.47
C ASN A 459 9.16 12.89 12.52
N ASP A 460 10.16 12.15 12.02
CA ASP A 460 11.52 12.70 11.89
C ASP A 460 11.53 13.77 10.80
N ARG A 461 10.83 13.57 9.68
CA ARG A 461 10.62 14.63 8.69
C ARG A 461 9.92 15.87 9.27
N LYS A 462 8.96 15.70 10.18
CA LYS A 462 8.32 16.85 10.85
C LYS A 462 9.30 17.64 11.73
N LEU A 463 10.31 16.98 12.28
CA LEU A 463 11.31 17.58 13.17
C LEU A 463 12.45 18.24 12.37
N PHE A 464 12.95 17.56 11.34
CA PHE A 464 14.11 18.00 10.54
C PHE A 464 13.73 18.71 9.23
N GLY A 465 12.44 18.80 8.91
CA GLY A 465 11.93 19.40 7.68
C GLY A 465 12.21 18.54 6.46
N ASN A 466 12.16 19.17 5.28
CA ASN A 466 12.39 18.49 4.00
C ASN A 466 13.89 18.30 3.67
N ASN A 467 14.81 18.80 4.51
CA ASN A 467 16.25 18.55 4.40
C ASN A 467 16.64 17.06 4.51
N ILE A 468 15.72 16.21 4.97
CA ILE A 468 15.93 14.76 4.95
C ILE A 468 16.16 14.22 3.53
N PHE A 469 15.68 14.91 2.50
CA PHE A 469 15.79 14.50 1.11
C PHE A 469 17.14 14.89 0.49
N SER A 470 18.00 15.64 1.17
CA SER A 470 19.27 16.13 0.60
C SER A 470 20.14 14.99 0.07
N LYS A 471 20.25 13.88 0.81
CA LYS A 471 21.09 12.75 0.36
C LYS A 471 20.51 12.01 -0.85
N LEU A 472 19.18 12.00 -0.98
CA LEU A 472 18.50 11.46 -2.16
C LEU A 472 18.77 12.37 -3.37
N ILE A 473 18.64 13.68 -3.20
CA ILE A 473 18.90 14.67 -4.25
C ILE A 473 20.34 14.59 -4.73
N GLU A 474 21.32 14.43 -3.84
CA GLU A 474 22.73 14.22 -4.22
C GLU A 474 22.93 13.01 -5.14
N GLU A 475 22.29 11.86 -4.84
CA GLU A 475 22.40 10.67 -5.68
C GLU A 475 21.68 10.83 -7.02
N LEU A 476 20.50 11.47 -7.03
CA LEU A 476 19.77 11.78 -8.26
C LEU A 476 20.55 12.76 -9.15
N GLN A 477 21.20 13.77 -8.55
CA GLN A 477 22.06 14.72 -9.27
C GLN A 477 23.28 13.99 -9.84
N TYR A 478 23.88 13.05 -9.09
CA TYR A 478 24.97 12.22 -9.61
C TYR A 478 24.55 11.40 -10.84
N LEU A 479 23.41 10.73 -10.79
CA LEU A 479 22.86 9.97 -11.92
C LEU A 479 22.58 10.84 -13.15
N GLN A 480 22.24 12.12 -12.94
CA GLN A 480 22.00 13.07 -14.02
C GLN A 480 23.29 13.58 -14.67
N ASP A 481 24.32 13.87 -13.87
CA ASP A 481 25.56 14.50 -14.35
C ASP A 481 26.57 13.48 -14.85
N ASN A 482 26.67 12.34 -14.17
CA ASN A 482 27.71 11.33 -14.41
C ASN A 482 27.16 10.08 -15.08
N GLY A 483 25.89 9.74 -14.84
CA GLY A 483 25.30 8.48 -15.26
C GLY A 483 25.93 7.28 -14.56
N ILE A 484 25.67 6.08 -15.09
CA ILE A 484 26.26 4.81 -14.67
C ILE A 484 26.87 4.10 -15.88
N LEU A 485 27.95 3.35 -15.66
CA LEU A 485 28.56 2.53 -16.71
C LEU A 485 27.91 1.15 -16.72
N VAL A 486 27.23 0.81 -17.82
CA VAL A 486 26.56 -0.48 -18.04
C VAL A 486 26.96 -0.98 -19.42
N LEU A 487 27.40 -2.24 -19.55
CA LEU A 487 27.74 -2.86 -20.86
C LEU A 487 28.64 -1.98 -21.78
N ASN A 488 29.64 -1.30 -21.20
CA ASN A 488 30.56 -0.36 -21.88
C ASN A 488 29.93 0.93 -22.43
N GLU A 489 28.72 1.26 -21.99
CA GLU A 489 28.08 2.55 -22.28
C GLU A 489 27.69 3.29 -21.01
N THR A 490 27.65 4.62 -21.08
CA THR A 490 27.18 5.45 -19.97
C THR A 490 25.70 5.77 -20.15
N VAL A 491 24.89 5.33 -19.19
CA VAL A 491 23.45 5.57 -19.15
C VAL A 491 23.14 6.62 -18.08
N TYR A 492 22.40 7.65 -18.45
CA TYR A 492 22.04 8.76 -17.58
C TYR A 492 20.58 8.66 -17.14
N PHE A 493 20.28 9.20 -15.96
CA PHE A 493 18.91 9.26 -15.46
C PHE A 493 18.55 10.65 -14.98
N LYS A 494 17.32 11.08 -15.27
CA LYS A 494 16.83 12.41 -14.91
C LYS A 494 15.45 12.31 -14.26
N VAL A 495 15.27 12.98 -13.13
CA VAL A 495 13.94 13.07 -12.49
C VAL A 495 13.18 14.23 -13.09
N ASP A 496 11.98 13.93 -13.58
CA ASP A 496 11.11 14.94 -14.15
C ASP A 496 9.78 15.07 -13.46
N LEU A 497 9.29 14.00 -12.84
CA LEU A 497 8.00 14.03 -12.17
C LEU A 497 8.17 13.50 -10.75
N ILE A 498 7.58 14.20 -9.80
CA ILE A 498 7.50 13.78 -8.39
C ILE A 498 6.02 13.80 -8.00
N SER A 499 5.40 12.61 -7.98
CA SER A 499 3.97 12.42 -7.76
C SER A 499 3.67 11.88 -6.36
N GLY A 500 2.39 11.85 -6.01
CA GLY A 500 1.87 11.42 -4.71
C GLY A 500 0.51 12.03 -4.44
N ASP A 501 -0.09 11.67 -3.30
CA ASP A 501 -1.32 12.29 -2.84
C ASP A 501 -1.14 13.80 -2.66
N ASN A 502 -2.21 14.58 -2.82
CA ASN A 502 -2.13 16.04 -2.73
C ASN A 502 -1.49 16.50 -1.41
N LEU A 503 -1.81 15.84 -0.29
CA LEU A 503 -1.25 16.19 1.00
C LEU A 503 0.25 15.87 1.12
N GLY A 504 0.70 14.73 0.59
CA GLY A 504 2.09 14.33 0.55
C GLY A 504 2.92 15.25 -0.33
N VAL A 505 2.48 15.50 -1.57
CA VAL A 505 3.16 16.37 -2.54
C VAL A 505 3.27 17.79 -2.01
N HIS A 506 2.17 18.38 -1.52
CA HIS A 506 2.21 19.70 -0.86
C HIS A 506 3.23 19.72 0.28
N SER A 507 3.30 18.63 1.04
CA SER A 507 4.21 18.55 2.18
C SER A 507 5.68 18.48 1.80
N ILE A 508 6.06 17.83 0.70
CA ILE A 508 7.47 17.69 0.29
C ILE A 508 7.93 18.84 -0.62
N PHE A 509 6.99 19.55 -1.24
CA PHE A 509 7.25 20.74 -2.05
C PHE A 509 7.21 22.06 -1.26
N GLY A 510 6.83 22.02 0.03
CA GLY A 510 6.81 23.22 0.87
C GLY A 510 5.57 24.08 0.71
N PHE A 511 4.48 23.57 0.15
CA PHE A 511 3.19 24.26 0.09
C PHE A 511 2.37 24.07 1.38
N THR A 512 1.34 24.89 1.53
CA THR A 512 0.31 24.72 2.56
C THR A 512 -0.33 23.34 2.45
N LYS A 513 -0.55 22.71 3.61
CA LYS A 513 -1.25 21.42 3.73
C LYS A 513 -2.75 21.58 4.04
N SER A 514 -3.21 22.82 4.16
CA SER A 514 -4.62 23.13 4.43
C SER A 514 -5.32 23.44 3.11
N PHE A 515 -6.09 22.50 2.60
CA PHE A 515 -6.91 22.70 1.39
C PHE A 515 -8.13 23.62 1.62
N SER A 516 -8.32 24.07 2.85
CA SER A 516 -9.33 25.06 3.20
C SER A 516 -8.84 26.50 3.20
N CYS A 517 -7.53 26.74 2.99
CA CYS A 517 -6.96 28.09 2.97
C CYS A 517 -7.30 28.87 1.69
N THR A 518 -7.00 30.17 1.68
CA THR A 518 -7.29 31.06 0.55
C THR A 518 -6.57 30.64 -0.72
N TYR A 519 -5.28 30.27 -0.63
CA TYR A 519 -4.47 29.89 -1.79
C TYR A 519 -3.94 28.47 -1.61
N SER A 520 -4.77 27.48 -1.97
CA SER A 520 -4.43 26.07 -1.79
C SER A 520 -3.87 25.39 -3.04
N CYS A 521 -3.92 26.02 -4.21
CA CYS A 521 -3.42 25.42 -5.44
C CYS A 521 -1.89 25.50 -5.54
N ARG A 522 -1.23 24.39 -5.88
CA ARG A 522 0.22 24.35 -6.14
C ARG A 522 0.61 24.88 -7.52
N PHE A 523 -0.33 24.91 -8.47
CA PHE A 523 -0.07 25.29 -9.86
C PHE A 523 -0.32 26.78 -10.13
N CYS A 524 -1.32 27.37 -9.48
CA CYS A 524 -1.72 28.75 -9.69
C CYS A 524 -1.98 29.50 -8.38
N ARG A 525 -2.22 30.80 -8.48
CA ARG A 525 -2.48 31.75 -7.39
C ARG A 525 -3.97 32.09 -7.26
N VAL A 526 -4.85 31.22 -7.75
CA VAL A 526 -6.30 31.41 -7.60
C VAL A 526 -6.69 31.37 -6.12
N ASP A 527 -7.55 32.29 -5.71
CA ASP A 527 -8.16 32.24 -4.39
C ASP A 527 -9.31 31.20 -4.33
N LYS A 528 -9.59 30.72 -3.12
CA LYS A 528 -10.55 29.65 -2.88
C LYS A 528 -11.97 29.98 -3.38
N ASN A 529 -12.42 31.23 -3.27
CA ASN A 529 -13.78 31.58 -3.68
C ASN A 529 -13.91 31.50 -5.20
N ARG A 530 -12.90 31.96 -5.93
CA ARG A 530 -12.85 31.88 -7.39
C ARG A 530 -12.66 30.44 -7.87
N MET A 531 -11.86 29.64 -7.16
CA MET A 531 -11.66 28.21 -7.46
C MET A 531 -12.97 27.41 -7.50
N HIS A 532 -13.97 27.77 -6.69
CA HIS A 532 -15.27 27.07 -6.66
C HIS A 532 -16.11 27.21 -7.93
N THR A 533 -15.86 28.23 -8.74
CA THR A 533 -16.67 28.54 -9.94
C THR A 533 -15.87 28.44 -11.24
N MET A 534 -14.54 28.30 -11.16
CA MET A 534 -13.69 28.15 -12.34
C MET A 534 -13.91 26.79 -13.01
N THR A 535 -14.13 26.83 -14.32
CA THR A 535 -14.22 25.65 -15.20
C THR A 535 -13.09 25.60 -16.22
N THR A 536 -12.29 26.65 -16.31
CA THR A 536 -11.14 26.78 -17.22
C THR A 536 -9.95 27.37 -16.46
N GLN A 537 -8.75 27.06 -16.95
CA GLN A 537 -7.51 27.66 -16.45
C GLN A 537 -7.51 29.17 -16.69
N ASP A 538 -6.89 29.92 -15.77
CA ASP A 538 -6.57 31.34 -15.93
C ASP A 538 -5.05 31.49 -15.96
N ASP A 539 -4.51 31.79 -17.14
CA ASP A 539 -3.07 31.85 -17.41
C ASP A 539 -2.38 32.97 -16.62
N ASP A 540 -3.08 34.06 -16.32
CA ASP A 540 -2.52 35.19 -15.55
C ASP A 540 -2.28 34.82 -14.08
N LEU A 541 -3.01 33.81 -13.59
CA LEU A 541 -2.87 33.30 -12.23
C LEU A 541 -1.88 32.15 -12.12
N MET A 542 -1.38 31.60 -13.22
CA MET A 542 -0.40 30.52 -13.17
C MET A 542 0.88 30.99 -12.46
N ARG A 543 1.48 30.09 -11.67
CA ARG A 543 2.75 30.39 -11.02
C ARG A 543 3.86 30.31 -12.05
N SER A 544 4.59 31.41 -12.22
CA SER A 544 5.92 31.44 -12.85
C SER A 544 7.02 31.28 -11.80
N ILE A 545 8.26 30.98 -12.24
CA ILE A 545 9.45 30.97 -11.37
C ILE A 545 9.58 32.29 -10.60
N ASP A 546 9.43 33.43 -11.29
CA ASP A 546 9.53 34.75 -10.66
C ASP A 546 8.45 34.98 -9.61
N SER A 547 7.20 34.62 -9.93
CA SER A 547 6.10 34.76 -8.97
C SER A 547 6.25 33.83 -7.77
N TYR A 548 6.74 32.61 -7.98
CA TYR A 548 7.01 31.65 -6.92
C TYR A 548 8.11 32.17 -5.99
N ASN A 549 9.21 32.66 -6.54
CA ASN A 549 10.31 33.22 -5.76
C ASN A 549 9.87 34.45 -4.96
N HIS A 550 9.07 35.33 -5.57
CA HIS A 550 8.45 36.45 -4.86
C HIS A 550 7.58 35.97 -3.69
N ASP A 551 6.68 35.03 -3.93
CA ASP A 551 5.76 34.48 -2.92
C ASP A 551 6.50 33.77 -1.76
N VAL A 552 7.62 33.09 -2.05
CA VAL A 552 8.51 32.52 -1.01
C VAL A 552 9.09 33.62 -0.13
N LEU A 553 9.53 34.74 -0.72
CA LEU A 553 10.12 35.87 0.00
C LEU A 553 9.09 36.64 0.86
N VAL A 554 7.82 36.69 0.43
CA VAL A 554 6.72 37.27 1.22
C VAL A 554 6.60 36.54 2.57
N ASN A 555 6.93 35.25 2.63
CA ASN A 555 6.96 34.43 3.84
C ASN A 555 5.64 34.48 4.64
N ASN A 556 4.50 34.55 3.93
CA ASN A 556 3.16 34.54 4.50
C ASN A 556 2.29 33.51 3.81
N VAL A 557 2.09 32.36 4.47
CA VAL A 557 1.32 31.22 3.94
C VAL A 557 -0.14 31.60 3.64
N THR A 558 -0.71 32.54 4.38
CA THR A 558 -2.11 32.95 4.22
C THR A 558 -2.32 33.73 2.91
N GLU A 559 -1.30 34.47 2.47
CA GLU A 559 -1.33 35.29 1.26
C GLU A 559 -0.83 34.57 0.01
N THR A 560 0.01 33.55 0.18
CA THR A 560 0.71 32.93 -0.95
C THR A 560 0.43 31.43 -1.10
N GLY A 561 0.00 30.75 -0.04
CA GLY A 561 -0.10 29.29 -0.01
C GLY A 561 1.23 28.55 0.08
N ILE A 562 2.36 29.25 0.12
CA ILE A 562 3.71 28.66 0.18
C ILE A 562 4.24 28.80 1.61
N LYS A 563 4.76 27.70 2.16
CA LYS A 563 5.31 27.63 3.51
C LYS A 563 6.83 27.76 3.53
N GLU A 564 7.50 27.13 2.58
CA GLU A 564 8.96 27.12 2.47
C GLU A 564 9.37 26.87 1.02
N ASN A 565 10.59 27.26 0.65
CA ASN A 565 11.15 26.93 -0.65
C ASN A 565 11.22 25.41 -0.83
N CYS A 566 10.89 24.93 -2.03
CA CYS A 566 10.92 23.51 -2.34
C CYS A 566 12.35 22.99 -2.34
N ILE A 567 12.65 21.97 -1.52
CA ILE A 567 13.98 21.35 -1.44
C ILE A 567 14.42 20.74 -2.77
N TRP A 568 13.46 20.27 -3.59
CA TRP A 568 13.73 19.61 -4.87
C TRP A 568 14.20 20.58 -5.96
N HIS A 569 14.15 21.89 -5.74
CA HIS A 569 14.78 22.88 -6.62
C HIS A 569 16.32 22.75 -6.64
N ASN A 570 16.89 22.04 -5.67
CA ASN A 570 18.32 21.70 -5.66
C ASN A 570 18.67 20.61 -6.69
N LEU A 571 17.68 19.92 -7.28
CA LEU A 571 17.90 18.99 -8.38
C LEU A 571 17.81 19.72 -9.72
N SER A 572 18.90 19.73 -10.46
CA SER A 572 19.01 20.56 -11.67
C SER A 572 17.99 20.20 -12.76
N GLY A 573 17.24 21.20 -13.21
CA GLY A 573 16.17 21.03 -14.20
C GLY A 573 14.85 20.52 -13.60
N PHE A 574 14.70 20.50 -12.27
CA PHE A 574 13.41 20.33 -11.61
C PHE A 574 12.95 21.63 -10.95
N HIS A 575 11.75 22.08 -11.28
CA HIS A 575 11.07 23.18 -10.59
C HIS A 575 9.57 22.90 -10.48
N VAL A 576 8.97 23.18 -9.31
CA VAL A 576 7.55 22.82 -9.06
C VAL A 576 6.53 23.53 -9.97
N VAL A 577 6.96 24.60 -10.65
CA VAL A 577 6.13 25.36 -11.60
C VAL A 577 6.24 24.88 -13.05
N ASP A 578 7.23 24.05 -13.36
CA ASP A 578 7.45 23.52 -14.72
C ASP A 578 7.17 22.01 -14.77
N ASN A 579 7.43 21.31 -13.66
CA ASN A 579 7.33 19.86 -13.52
C ASN A 579 5.99 19.43 -12.93
N PHE A 580 4.89 19.77 -13.59
CA PHE A 580 3.56 19.43 -13.09
C PHE A 580 3.27 17.93 -13.14
N THR A 581 2.71 17.42 -12.04
CA THR A 581 2.16 16.07 -11.97
C THR A 581 0.96 16.05 -11.04
N VAL A 582 0.05 15.13 -11.31
CA VAL A 582 -1.18 14.84 -10.56
C VAL A 582 -1.30 13.33 -10.41
N ASP A 583 -1.95 12.87 -9.35
CA ASP A 583 -2.21 11.45 -9.14
C ASP A 583 -3.65 11.17 -9.55
N ILE A 584 -3.84 10.65 -10.77
CA ILE A 584 -5.17 10.37 -11.31
C ILE A 584 -5.93 9.32 -10.48
N MET A 585 -5.25 8.37 -9.84
CA MET A 585 -5.91 7.39 -8.98
C MET A 585 -6.51 8.09 -7.77
N HIS A 586 -5.71 8.91 -7.09
CA HIS A 586 -6.15 9.64 -5.91
C HIS A 586 -7.21 10.72 -6.25
N ASP A 587 -6.96 11.49 -7.31
CA ASP A 587 -7.77 12.67 -7.66
C ASP A 587 -9.10 12.30 -8.34
N LEU A 588 -9.12 11.30 -9.24
CA LEU A 588 -10.33 10.93 -9.98
C LEU A 588 -10.99 9.66 -9.45
N PHE A 589 -10.22 8.61 -9.15
CA PHE A 589 -10.79 7.29 -8.84
C PHE A 589 -11.11 7.10 -7.37
N GLU A 590 -10.30 7.62 -6.46
CA GLU A 590 -10.62 7.66 -5.03
C GLU A 590 -11.63 8.77 -4.70
N GLY A 591 -11.67 9.84 -5.51
CA GLY A 591 -12.63 10.94 -5.39
C GLY A 591 -12.39 11.82 -4.15
N VAL A 592 -11.11 12.06 -3.83
CA VAL A 592 -10.66 12.80 -2.63
C VAL A 592 -10.39 14.27 -2.91
#